data_AF-A0A351G283-F1
#
_entry.id   AF-A0A351G283-F1
#
_cell.length_a   1.000
_cell.length_b   1.000
_cell.length_c   1.000
_cell.angle_alpha   90.00
_cell.angle_beta   90.00
_cell.angle_gamma   90.00
#
_symmetry.space_group_name_H-M   'P 1'
#
loop_
_entity.id
_entity.type
_entity.pdbx_description
1 polymer ?
#
loop_
_entity_poly.entity_id
_entity_poly.type
_entity_poly.pdbx_seq_one_letter_code
_entity_poly.pdbx_strand_id
1 'polypeptide(L)'
;MCQKKVELDYIIMHTFVWSSRIPSYNRTMEDLLRRPPLIDPPVMNAAGSLGFFPDLRLPLPWAELGAFVTNPISLRPRNPASSMRWTEFPGGGLMHSGHPNPGV
;
A
#
# COMPACT_ATOMS: atom_id res chain seq x y z
N MET A 1 22.65 -27.48 11.28
CA MET A 1 22.14 -26.13 11.62
C MET A 1 21.40 -25.62 10.38
N CYS A 2 20.09 -25.44 10.50
CA CYS A 2 19.12 -25.34 9.40
C CYS A 2 19.33 -24.07 8.55
N GLN A 3 19.66 -24.25 7.26
CA GLN A 3 19.54 -23.18 6.28
C GLN A 3 18.06 -22.91 6.03
N LYS A 4 17.53 -21.83 6.59
CA LYS A 4 16.20 -21.34 6.23
C LYS A 4 16.29 -20.75 4.82
N LYS A 5 15.70 -21.48 3.89
CA LYS A 5 15.37 -21.04 2.53
C LYS A 5 14.62 -19.71 2.65
N VAL A 6 15.21 -18.62 2.16
CA VAL A 6 14.50 -17.34 2.02
C VAL A 6 13.62 -17.51 0.79
N GLU A 7 12.37 -17.92 1.01
CA GLU A 7 11.33 -17.91 -0.01
C GLU A 7 11.03 -16.43 -0.30
N LEU A 8 11.47 -15.94 -1.46
CA LEU A 8 11.12 -14.63 -1.97
C LEU A 8 9.65 -14.67 -2.36
N ASP A 9 8.77 -14.52 -1.37
CA ASP A 9 7.35 -14.28 -1.60
C ASP A 9 7.22 -12.94 -2.32
N TYR A 10 6.93 -12.99 -3.62
CA TYR A 10 6.63 -11.81 -4.42
C TYR A 10 5.44 -11.07 -3.79
N ILE A 11 5.70 -9.91 -3.19
CA ILE A 11 4.64 -8.96 -2.81
C ILE A 11 4.07 -8.42 -4.12
N ILE A 12 2.84 -8.80 -4.44
CA ILE A 12 2.15 -8.22 -5.58
C ILE A 12 1.60 -6.87 -5.11
N MET A 13 2.34 -5.80 -5.40
CA MET A 13 1.88 -4.42 -5.23
C MET A 13 0.77 -4.14 -6.24
N HIS A 14 -0.46 -4.58 -5.95
CA HIS A 14 -1.64 -4.07 -6.62
C HIS A 14 -1.91 -2.65 -6.09
N THR A 15 -1.21 -1.67 -6.66
CA THR A 15 -1.49 -0.25 -6.41
C THR A 15 -2.79 0.11 -7.14
N PHE A 16 -3.91 0.11 -6.43
CA PHE A 16 -5.14 0.73 -6.92
C PHE A 16 -5.04 2.25 -6.72
N VAL A 17 -4.53 2.96 -7.74
CA VAL A 17 -4.58 4.43 -7.78
C VAL A 17 -6.00 4.85 -8.18
N TRP A 18 -6.76 5.38 -7.23
CA TRP A 18 -8.00 6.10 -7.54
C TRP A 18 -7.67 7.57 -7.79
N SER A 19 -7.90 8.05 -9.02
CA SER A 19 -7.76 9.46 -9.41
C SER A 19 -9.14 10.05 -9.69
N SER A 20 -9.42 11.22 -9.14
CA SER A 20 -10.67 11.98 -9.34
C SER A 20 -10.75 12.64 -10.72
N ARG A 21 -9.69 12.56 -11.54
CA ARG A 21 -9.66 12.97 -12.96
C ARG A 21 -9.23 11.78 -13.81
N ILE A 22 -10.18 10.92 -14.18
CA ILE A 22 -9.98 9.95 -15.27
C ILE A 22 -10.27 10.69 -16.58
N PRO A 23 -9.28 11.03 -17.41
CA PRO A 23 -9.56 11.53 -18.75
C PRO A 23 -10.28 10.39 -19.48
N SER A 24 -11.43 10.69 -20.08
CA SER A 24 -12.18 9.79 -20.94
C SER A 24 -11.33 9.46 -22.18
N TYR A 25 -10.47 8.46 -22.06
CA TYR A 25 -9.65 7.94 -23.15
C TYR A 25 -9.72 6.42 -23.12
N ASN A 26 -10.16 5.85 -24.24
CA ASN A 26 -10.27 4.41 -24.46
C ASN A 26 -8.84 3.81 -24.49
N ARG A 27 -8.29 3.44 -23.32
CA ARG A 27 -6.93 2.87 -23.19
C ARG A 27 -6.98 1.36 -22.99
N THR A 28 -6.07 0.65 -23.64
CA THR A 28 -5.78 -0.77 -23.38
C THR A 28 -5.00 -0.91 -22.06
N MET A 29 -5.03 -2.10 -21.45
CA MET A 29 -4.28 -2.36 -20.20
C MET A 29 -2.77 -2.22 -20.40
N GLU A 30 -2.27 -2.57 -21.59
CA GLU A 30 -0.87 -2.42 -21.97
C GLU A 30 -0.44 -0.94 -21.97
N ASP A 31 -1.33 -0.02 -22.35
CA ASP A 31 -1.04 1.43 -22.34
C ASP A 31 -1.04 2.03 -20.94
N LEU A 32 -1.85 1.48 -20.02
CA LEU A 32 -1.83 1.84 -18.60
C LEU A 32 -0.55 1.38 -17.91
N LEU A 33 0.01 0.23 -18.31
CA LEU A 33 1.25 -0.29 -17.75
C LEU A 33 2.50 0.45 -18.28
N ARG A 34 2.47 0.99 -19.50
CA ARG A 34 3.61 1.70 -20.10
C ARG A 34 3.79 3.14 -19.62
N ARG A 35 2.72 3.80 -19.16
CA ARG A 35 2.79 5.18 -18.67
C ARG A 35 2.47 5.21 -17.18
N PRO A 36 3.39 5.66 -16.31
CA PRO A 36 3.07 5.80 -14.90
C PRO A 36 1.85 6.73 -14.75
N PRO A 37 0.89 6.42 -13.86
CA PRO A 37 -0.25 7.29 -13.62
C PRO A 37 0.25 8.65 -13.15
N LEU A 38 -0.33 9.71 -13.69
CA LEU A 38 -0.12 11.06 -13.16
C LEU A 38 -0.88 11.15 -11.83
N ILE A 39 -0.15 11.42 -10.75
CA ILE A 39 -0.71 11.59 -9.40
C ILE A 39 -0.73 13.09 -9.12
N ASP A 40 -1.93 13.65 -9.01
CA ASP A 40 -2.19 15.08 -8.80
C ASP A 40 -3.32 15.26 -7.78
N PRO A 41 -3.05 15.84 -6.59
CA PRO A 41 -1.75 16.33 -6.11
C PRO A 41 -0.72 15.20 -5.94
N PRO A 42 0.60 15.47 -5.98
CA PRO A 42 1.66 14.45 -5.93
C PRO A 42 1.88 13.89 -4.52
N VAL A 43 0.81 13.64 -3.77
CA VAL A 43 0.81 13.16 -2.39
C VAL A 43 -0.03 11.89 -2.31
N MET A 44 0.49 10.89 -1.60
CA MET A 44 -0.18 9.64 -1.31
C MET A 44 0.30 9.11 0.04
N ASN A 45 -0.48 8.24 0.68
CA ASN A 45 -0.03 7.57 1.89
C ASN A 45 1.01 6.48 1.58
N ALA A 46 1.87 6.15 2.54
CA ALA A 46 2.77 5.02 2.42
C ALA A 46 1.98 3.69 2.51
N ALA A 47 2.35 2.68 1.72
CA ALA A 47 1.75 1.36 1.81
C ALA A 47 1.84 0.82 3.26
N GLY A 48 0.75 0.27 3.80
CA GLY A 48 0.73 -0.26 5.16
C GLY A 48 0.34 0.72 6.27
N SER A 49 0.04 2.00 5.94
CA SER A 49 -0.22 3.06 6.95
C SER A 49 -1.70 3.36 7.20
N LEU A 50 -2.59 3.19 6.21
CA LEU A 50 -4.01 3.58 6.30
C LEU A 50 -4.99 2.43 6.02
N GLY A 51 -4.51 1.19 5.97
CA GLY A 51 -5.36 0.02 5.75
C GLY A 51 -5.68 -0.25 4.28
N PHE A 52 -6.82 -0.88 4.02
CA PHE A 52 -7.21 -1.33 2.68
C PHE A 52 -8.15 -0.37 1.93
N PHE A 53 -8.80 0.56 2.63
CA PHE A 53 -9.71 1.54 2.05
C PHE A 53 -9.66 2.85 2.84
N PRO A 54 -9.96 4.00 2.21
CA PRO A 54 -10.02 5.28 2.91
C PRO A 54 -11.22 5.33 3.85
N ASP A 55 -10.97 5.26 5.16
CA ASP A 55 -12.00 5.42 6.18
C ASP A 55 -12.31 6.92 6.38
N LEU A 56 -13.35 7.41 5.69
CA LEU A 56 -13.76 8.81 5.72
C LEU A 56 -14.24 9.31 7.09
N ARG A 57 -14.38 8.41 8.08
CA ARG A 57 -14.66 8.79 9.47
C ARG A 57 -13.41 9.33 10.19
N LEU A 58 -12.21 9.04 9.67
CA LEU A 58 -10.96 9.56 10.22
C LEU A 58 -10.78 11.03 9.81
N PRO A 59 -10.32 11.90 10.72
CA PRO A 59 -10.11 13.33 10.46
C PRO A 59 -8.81 13.59 9.68
N LEU A 60 -8.66 12.93 8.53
CA LEU A 60 -7.52 13.10 7.62
C LEU A 60 -7.92 14.00 6.45
N PRO A 61 -6.96 14.77 5.87
CA PRO A 61 -7.22 15.63 4.73
C PRO A 61 -7.29 14.80 3.43
N TRP A 62 -8.34 13.96 3.29
CA TRP A 62 -8.48 13.03 2.17
C TRP A 62 -8.43 13.69 0.79
N ALA A 63 -8.91 14.93 0.69
CA ALA A 63 -8.88 15.71 -0.55
C ALA A 63 -7.47 16.15 -0.99
N GLU A 64 -6.48 16.09 -0.09
CA GLU A 64 -5.08 16.41 -0.39
C GLU A 64 -4.28 15.20 -0.92
N LEU A 65 -4.88 14.00 -0.90
CA LEU A 65 -4.26 12.80 -1.48
C LEU A 65 -4.68 12.67 -2.94
N GLY A 66 -3.71 12.68 -3.86
CA GLY A 66 -3.96 12.37 -5.28
C GLY A 66 -4.06 10.87 -5.56
N ALA A 67 -3.63 10.03 -4.61
CA ALA A 67 -3.78 8.59 -4.64
C ALA A 67 -3.82 8.00 -3.22
N PHE A 68 -4.48 6.85 -3.08
CA PHE A 68 -4.48 6.01 -1.88
C PHE A 68 -3.75 4.70 -2.16
N VAL A 69 -2.82 4.31 -1.27
CA VAL A 69 -2.08 3.06 -1.36
C VAL A 69 -2.55 2.13 -0.25
N THR A 70 -3.11 0.98 -0.63
CA THR A 70 -3.62 0.00 0.33
C THR A 70 -2.48 -0.70 1.08
N ASN A 71 -2.82 -1.46 2.12
CA ASN A 71 -1.88 -2.41 2.72
C ASN A 71 -1.39 -3.42 1.67
N PRO A 72 -0.10 -3.80 1.69
CA PRO A 72 0.42 -4.80 0.76
C PRO A 72 -0.35 -6.11 0.85
N ILE A 73 -0.71 -6.68 -0.31
CA ILE A 73 -1.36 -7.98 -0.42
C ILE A 73 -0.31 -9.01 -0.85
N SER A 74 -0.21 -10.12 -0.12
CA SER A 74 0.64 -11.25 -0.48
C SER A 74 -0.15 -12.34 -1.19
N LEU A 75 0.54 -13.34 -1.75
CA LEU A 75 -0.12 -14.50 -2.34
C LEU A 75 -0.93 -15.30 -1.31
N ARG A 76 -0.37 -15.50 -0.12
CA ARG A 76 -1.03 -16.22 0.99
C ARG A 76 -1.46 -15.24 2.09
N PRO A 77 -2.50 -15.57 2.87
CA PRO A 77 -2.87 -14.77 4.03
C PRO A 77 -1.70 -14.62 5.01
N ARG A 78 -1.58 -13.43 5.61
CA ARG A 78 -0.57 -13.12 6.63
C ARG A 78 -1.24 -12.61 7.88
N ASN A 79 -0.84 -13.18 9.01
CA ASN A 79 -1.24 -12.69 10.31
C ASN A 79 -0.38 -11.50 10.74
N PRO A 80 -0.91 -10.64 11.63
CA PRO A 80 -0.10 -9.62 12.28
C PRO A 80 1.12 -10.23 12.97
N ALA A 81 2.18 -9.44 13.14
CA ALA A 81 3.28 -9.84 13.99
C ALA A 81 2.76 -10.18 15.39
N SER A 82 3.33 -11.22 16.02
CA SER A 82 2.90 -11.73 17.34
C SER A 82 3.04 -10.72 18.49
N SER A 83 3.63 -9.55 18.24
CA SER A 83 3.76 -8.45 19.20
C SER A 83 3.71 -7.12 18.45
N MET A 84 3.04 -6.12 19.04
CA MET A 84 3.06 -4.76 18.55
C MET A 84 4.42 -4.14 18.91
N ARG A 85 5.32 -3.99 17.92
CA ARG A 85 6.64 -3.40 18.10
C ARG A 85 6.74 -2.08 17.34
N TRP A 86 6.10 -1.07 17.90
CA TRP A 86 6.39 0.32 17.57
C TRP A 86 7.41 0.84 18.58
N THR A 87 8.48 1.49 18.10
CA THR A 87 9.42 2.22 18.94
C THR A 87 9.66 3.58 18.33
N GLU A 88 9.62 4.64 19.13
CA GLU A 88 9.95 5.98 18.67
C GLU A 88 11.47 6.19 18.64
N PHE A 89 11.93 7.03 17.72
CA PHE A 89 13.32 7.44 17.59
C PHE A 89 13.36 8.93 17.17
N PRO A 90 14.39 9.72 17.53
CA PRO A 90 14.49 11.10 17.04
C PRO A 90 14.36 11.16 15.51
N GLY A 91 13.28 11.79 15.03
CA GLY A 91 12.95 11.88 13.60
C GLY A 91 11.96 10.84 13.07
N GLY A 92 11.40 9.96 13.90
CA GLY A 92 10.34 9.02 13.47
C GLY A 92 10.13 7.84 14.41
N GLY A 93 9.97 6.65 13.84
CA GLY A 93 9.83 5.42 14.61
C GLY A 93 10.05 4.15 13.76
N LEU A 94 10.26 3.04 14.44
CA LEU A 94 10.39 1.71 13.86
C LEU A 94 9.10 0.94 14.11
N MET A 95 8.50 0.40 13.04
CA MET A 95 7.29 -0.41 13.10
C MET A 95 7.56 -1.81 12.54
N HIS A 96 7.31 -2.84 13.35
CA HIS A 96 7.18 -4.21 12.85
C HIS A 96 5.72 -4.66 12.91
N SER A 97 4.94 -4.39 11.86
CA SER A 97 3.53 -4.80 11.78
C SER A 97 3.32 -6.28 11.42
N GLY A 98 4.28 -6.90 10.73
CA GLY A 98 4.15 -8.26 10.18
C GLY A 98 3.44 -8.33 8.83
N HIS A 99 3.02 -7.19 8.27
CA HIS A 99 2.28 -7.07 7.00
C HIS A 99 0.99 -7.91 6.96
N PRO A 100 0.05 -7.71 7.92
CA PRO A 100 -1.21 -8.46 7.95
C PRO A 100 -2.06 -8.16 6.72
N ASN A 101 -2.48 -9.20 6.01
CA ASN A 101 -3.31 -9.10 4.82
C ASN A 101 -4.02 -10.43 4.50
N PRO A 102 -5.14 -10.41 3.75
CA PRO A 102 -5.96 -11.61 3.52
C PRO A 102 -5.40 -12.59 2.47
N GLY A 103 -4.32 -12.26 1.76
CA GLY A 103 -3.94 -13.00 0.56
C GLY A 103 -4.71 -12.57 -0.68
N VAL A 104 -4.39 -13.15 -1.83
CA VAL A 104 -5.16 -13.06 -3.09
C VAL A 104 -6.05 -14.27 -3.30
#